data_AF-A0A9X3HN63-F1
#
_entry.id   AF-A0A9X3HN63-F1
#
_cell.length_a   1.000
_cell.length_b   1.000
_cell.length_c   1.000
_cell.angle_alpha   90.00
_cell.angle_beta   90.00
_cell.angle_gamma   90.00
#
_symmetry.space_group_name_H-M   'P 1'
#
loop_
_entity.id
_entity.type
_entity.pdbx_description
1 polymer ?
#
loop_
_entity_poly.entity_id
_entity_poly.type
_entity_poly.pdbx_seq_one_letter_code
_entity_poly.pdbx_strand_id
1 'polypeptide(L)'
;MSNQRIKLNDSTMGVVAKMSDNNFGAIDVLMMLLQKETDNIDPDNFMGGLGVILYLDTLGIYGTDIYVLYNDICDRNLVEMLSTIRATQLGMFPSNILVDACGRQDYSGKKLIPVDELYLKVKERLPRFNEQK
;
A
#
# COMPACT_ATOMS: atom_id res chain seq x y z
N MET A 1 1.20 -13.91 -17.28
CA MET A 1 2.32 -14.39 -16.45
C MET A 1 2.32 -13.52 -15.20
N SER A 2 2.39 -14.08 -13.99
CA SER A 2 2.48 -13.22 -12.80
C SER A 2 3.88 -12.59 -12.76
N ASN A 3 3.95 -11.26 -12.71
CA ASN A 3 5.19 -10.48 -12.69
C ASN A 3 5.76 -10.30 -11.27
N GLN A 4 5.36 -11.16 -10.33
CA GLN A 4 5.74 -11.10 -8.93
C GLN A 4 7.26 -11.28 -8.78
N ARG A 5 7.89 -10.40 -8.01
CA ARG A 5 9.35 -10.37 -7.79
C ARG A 5 9.75 -11.09 -6.50
N ILE A 6 8.85 -11.13 -5.52
CA ILE A 6 9.12 -11.71 -4.19
C ILE A 6 9.10 -13.24 -4.28
N LYS A 7 10.08 -13.87 -3.62
CA LYS A 7 10.21 -15.31 -3.46
C LYS A 7 10.07 -15.69 -1.99
N LEU A 8 9.59 -16.90 -1.73
CA LEU A 8 9.34 -17.40 -0.37
C LEU A 8 10.58 -17.37 0.54
N ASN A 9 11.77 -17.51 -0.04
CA ASN A 9 13.04 -17.53 0.67
C ASN A 9 13.77 -16.18 0.69
N ASP A 10 13.12 -15.09 0.25
CA ASP A 10 13.71 -13.77 0.39
C ASP A 10 13.79 -13.35 1.86
N SER A 11 14.89 -12.69 2.22
CA SER A 11 14.95 -11.94 3.47
C SER A 11 14.09 -10.67 3.36
N THR A 12 13.71 -10.10 4.50
CA THR A 12 12.98 -8.81 4.53
C THR A 12 13.70 -7.73 3.73
N MET A 13 15.04 -7.64 3.85
CA MET A 13 15.82 -6.67 3.07
C MET A 13 15.84 -7.00 1.58
N GLY A 14 15.88 -8.28 1.22
CA GLY A 14 15.74 -8.73 -0.17
C GLY A 14 14.39 -8.34 -0.78
N VAL A 15 13.32 -8.45 -0.01
CA VAL A 15 11.99 -7.95 -0.41
C VAL A 15 12.02 -6.44 -0.65
N VAL A 16 12.54 -5.65 0.29
CA VAL A 16 12.64 -4.18 0.15
C VAL A 16 13.44 -3.79 -1.09
N ALA A 17 14.59 -4.45 -1.33
CA ALA A 17 15.42 -4.17 -2.50
C ALA A 17 14.69 -4.43 -3.83
N LYS A 18 13.91 -5.52 -3.93
CA LYS A 18 13.16 -5.86 -5.14
C LYS A 18 11.95 -4.96 -5.38
N MET A 19 11.25 -4.63 -4.29
CA MET A 19 10.03 -3.82 -4.32
C MET A 19 10.32 -2.35 -4.57
N SER A 20 11.45 -1.84 -4.06
CA SER A 20 11.84 -0.45 -4.23
C SER A 20 12.36 -0.11 -5.61
N ASP A 21 12.85 -1.07 -6.38
CA ASP A 21 13.37 -0.84 -7.74
C ASP A 21 14.41 0.31 -7.81
N ASN A 22 15.28 0.41 -6.79
CA ASN A 22 16.25 1.49 -6.58
C ASN A 22 15.66 2.90 -6.33
N ASN A 23 14.35 3.01 -6.06
CA ASN A 23 13.72 4.26 -5.65
C ASN A 23 13.85 4.46 -4.13
N PHE A 24 14.59 5.48 -3.70
CA PHE A 24 14.80 5.77 -2.28
C PHE A 24 13.51 6.11 -1.53
N GLY A 25 12.59 6.85 -2.15
CA GLY A 25 11.28 7.14 -1.55
C GLY A 25 10.46 5.87 -1.33
N ALA A 26 10.54 4.91 -2.26
CA ALA A 26 9.90 3.60 -2.08
C ALA A 26 10.56 2.79 -0.95
N ILE A 27 11.88 2.85 -0.80
CA ILE A 27 12.59 2.22 0.34
C ILE A 27 12.03 2.76 1.66
N ASP A 28 11.91 4.07 1.79
CA ASP A 28 11.41 4.70 3.02
C ASP A 28 9.98 4.25 3.35
N VAL A 29 9.10 4.20 2.36
CA VAL A 29 7.71 3.73 2.52
C VAL A 29 7.67 2.24 2.91
N LEU A 30 8.45 1.39 2.23
CA LEU A 30 8.51 -0.04 2.52
C LEU A 30 9.03 -0.31 3.93
N MET A 31 10.05 0.44 4.36
CA MET A 31 10.58 0.35 5.72
C MET A 31 9.57 0.83 6.76
N MET A 32 8.80 1.88 6.47
CA MET A 32 7.72 2.36 7.32
C MET A 32 6.60 1.32 7.48
N LEU A 33 6.20 0.67 6.39
CA LEU A 33 5.20 -0.40 6.44
C LEU A 33 5.63 -1.54 7.39
N LEU A 34 6.92 -1.88 7.42
CA LEU A 34 7.47 -2.94 8.26
C LEU A 34 7.60 -2.58 9.75
N GLN A 35 7.29 -1.34 10.14
CA GLN A 35 7.31 -0.92 11.54
C GLN A 35 6.12 -1.48 12.32
N LYS A 36 6.30 -1.76 13.61
CA LYS A 36 5.24 -2.32 14.48
C LYS A 36 4.04 -1.37 14.64
N GLU A 37 4.27 -0.09 14.48
CA GLU A 37 3.27 0.97 14.53
C GLU A 37 2.21 0.78 13.43
N THR A 38 2.60 0.25 12.26
CA THR A 38 1.70 -0.11 11.16
C THR A 38 0.68 -1.16 11.57
N ASP A 39 1.10 -2.16 12.37
CA ASP A 39 0.23 -3.24 12.83
C ASP A 39 -0.86 -2.72 13.79
N ASN A 40 -0.64 -1.59 14.46
CA ASN A 40 -1.67 -0.95 15.27
C ASN A 40 -2.74 -0.25 14.42
N ILE A 41 -2.41 0.16 13.20
CA ILE A 41 -3.37 0.81 12.29
C ILE A 41 -4.31 -0.23 11.68
N ASP A 42 -3.84 -1.42 11.31
CA ASP A 42 -4.71 -2.50 10.84
C ASP A 42 -4.47 -3.80 11.61
N PRO A 43 -5.06 -3.94 12.82
CA PRO A 43 -4.90 -5.15 13.63
C PRO A 43 -5.49 -6.41 12.98
N ASP A 44 -6.35 -6.28 11.98
CA ASP A 44 -7.00 -7.39 11.29
C ASP A 44 -6.18 -7.89 10.08
N ASN A 45 -5.09 -7.19 9.73
CA ASN A 45 -4.10 -7.66 8.77
C ASN A 45 -3.07 -8.57 9.47
N PHE A 46 -3.32 -9.89 9.44
CA PHE A 46 -2.50 -10.90 10.12
C PHE A 46 -1.00 -10.84 9.80
N MET A 47 -0.63 -10.47 8.57
CA MET A 47 0.78 -10.37 8.15
C MET A 47 1.35 -8.95 8.31
N GLY A 48 0.58 -8.03 8.90
CA GLY A 48 0.98 -6.64 9.13
C GLY A 48 1.48 -5.95 7.86
N GLY A 49 2.50 -5.12 8.02
CA GLY A 49 3.19 -4.45 6.91
C GLY A 49 3.64 -5.37 5.77
N LEU A 50 4.11 -6.59 6.09
CA LEU A 50 4.55 -7.54 5.07
C LEU A 50 3.38 -7.97 4.17
N GLY A 51 2.18 -8.15 4.74
CA GLY A 51 0.98 -8.45 3.96
C GLY A 51 0.64 -7.37 2.93
N VAL A 52 0.86 -6.10 3.29
CA VAL A 52 0.69 -4.96 2.38
C VAL A 52 1.69 -5.04 1.22
N ILE A 53 2.96 -5.28 1.53
CA ILE A 53 4.05 -5.36 0.53
C ILE A 53 3.81 -6.52 -0.45
N LEU A 54 3.40 -7.69 0.03
CA LEU A 54 3.07 -8.84 -0.82
C LEU A 54 1.88 -8.57 -1.75
N TYR A 55 0.92 -7.78 -1.27
CA TYR A 55 -0.21 -7.38 -2.11
C TYR A 55 0.20 -6.40 -3.21
N LEU A 56 1.08 -5.43 -2.90
CA LEU A 56 1.66 -4.55 -3.92
C LEU A 56 2.43 -5.33 -4.99
N ASP A 57 3.20 -6.37 -4.59
CA ASP A 57 3.89 -7.27 -5.53
C ASP A 57 2.91 -8.02 -6.44
N THR A 58 1.77 -8.43 -5.88
CA THR A 58 0.70 -9.09 -6.66
C THR A 58 0.07 -8.14 -7.68
N LEU A 59 -0.04 -6.86 -7.36
CA LEU A 59 -0.55 -5.83 -8.26
C LEU A 59 0.50 -5.33 -9.26
N GLY A 60 1.78 -5.67 -9.07
CA GLY A 60 2.87 -5.14 -9.87
C GLY A 60 3.21 -3.68 -9.58
N ILE A 61 2.86 -3.18 -8.39
CA ILE A 61 3.15 -1.82 -7.94
C ILE A 61 4.53 -1.81 -7.29
N TYR A 62 5.50 -1.21 -7.96
CA TYR A 62 6.92 -1.19 -7.56
C TYR A 62 7.51 0.22 -7.60
N GLY A 63 8.59 0.42 -6.86
CA GLY A 63 9.44 1.61 -6.93
C GLY A 63 8.67 2.92 -6.94
N THR A 64 8.77 3.68 -8.02
CA THR A 64 8.12 4.99 -8.14
C THR A 64 6.61 4.92 -7.91
N ASP A 65 5.92 3.86 -8.32
CA ASP A 65 4.48 3.73 -8.14
C ASP A 65 4.10 3.60 -6.65
N ILE A 66 4.94 2.93 -5.85
CA ILE A 66 4.80 2.88 -4.38
C ILE A 66 4.95 4.28 -3.80
N TYR A 67 5.95 5.03 -4.27
CA TYR A 67 6.20 6.39 -3.81
C TYR A 67 5.05 7.33 -4.19
N VAL A 68 4.51 7.24 -5.42
CA VAL A 68 3.35 8.02 -5.88
C VAL A 68 2.11 7.72 -5.02
N LEU A 69 1.85 6.43 -4.73
CA LEU A 69 0.73 6.04 -3.87
C LEU A 69 0.80 6.72 -2.50
N TYR A 70 1.96 6.67 -1.85
CA TYR A 70 2.14 7.29 -0.54
C TYR A 70 2.18 8.82 -0.60
N ASN A 71 2.99 9.39 -1.49
CA ASN A 71 3.32 10.81 -1.51
C ASN A 71 2.23 11.66 -2.18
N ASP A 72 1.79 11.27 -3.37
CA ASP A 72 0.93 12.11 -4.21
C ASP A 72 -0.55 11.80 -3.96
N ILE A 73 -0.89 10.51 -3.89
CA ILE A 73 -2.28 10.07 -3.76
C ILE A 73 -2.76 10.20 -2.31
N CYS A 74 -1.97 9.73 -1.36
CA CYS A 74 -2.34 9.69 0.06
C CYS A 74 -1.68 10.78 0.90
N ASP A 75 -1.14 11.85 0.29
CA ASP A 75 -0.57 13.02 0.98
C ASP A 75 0.41 12.70 2.13
N ARG A 76 1.22 11.64 1.97
CA ARG A 76 2.15 11.11 2.98
C ARG A 76 1.46 10.64 4.27
N ASN A 77 0.20 10.24 4.18
CA ASN A 77 -0.58 9.69 5.26
C ASN A 77 -0.62 8.15 5.16
N LEU A 78 0.06 7.50 6.11
CA LEU A 78 0.12 6.04 6.18
C LEU A 78 -1.26 5.40 6.37
N VAL A 79 -2.14 6.01 7.15
CA VAL A 79 -3.50 5.48 7.37
C VAL A 79 -4.31 5.49 6.08
N GLU A 80 -4.22 6.58 5.31
CA GLU A 80 -4.89 6.71 4.01
C GLU A 80 -4.36 5.69 3.00
N MET A 81 -3.03 5.52 2.93
CA MET A 81 -2.39 4.51 2.09
C MET A 81 -2.87 3.10 2.44
N LEU A 82 -2.84 2.75 3.73
CA LEU A 82 -3.28 1.44 4.20
C LEU A 82 -4.77 1.23 3.92
N SER A 83 -5.61 2.24 4.12
CA SER A 83 -7.04 2.14 3.83
C SER A 83 -7.33 1.98 2.33
N THR A 84 -6.60 2.68 1.46
CA THR A 84 -6.73 2.55 0.00
C THR A 84 -6.37 1.14 -0.47
N ILE A 85 -5.25 0.60 0.04
CA ILE A 85 -4.84 -0.77 -0.25
C ILE A 85 -5.86 -1.76 0.30
N ARG A 86 -6.33 -1.55 1.53
CA ARG A 86 -7.27 -2.46 2.20
C ARG A 86 -8.65 -2.48 1.52
N ALA A 87 -9.15 -1.33 1.09
CA ALA A 87 -10.37 -1.23 0.28
C ALA A 87 -10.27 -2.07 -1.00
N THR A 88 -9.10 -2.04 -1.63
CA THR A 88 -8.82 -2.85 -2.83
C THR A 88 -8.76 -4.34 -2.52
N GLN A 89 -8.07 -4.73 -1.44
CA GLN A 89 -8.01 -6.13 -0.97
C GLN A 89 -9.39 -6.69 -0.62
N LEU A 90 -10.28 -5.87 -0.06
CA LEU A 90 -11.65 -6.24 0.33
C LEU A 90 -12.64 -6.18 -0.84
N GLY A 91 -12.21 -5.83 -2.05
CA GLY A 91 -13.05 -5.75 -3.24
C GLY A 91 -13.98 -4.53 -3.29
N MET A 92 -13.73 -3.51 -2.47
CA MET A 92 -14.51 -2.25 -2.44
C MET A 92 -14.01 -1.24 -3.47
N PHE A 93 -12.76 -1.37 -3.91
CA PHE A 93 -12.14 -0.52 -4.90
C PHE A 93 -11.45 -1.37 -5.97
N PRO A 94 -11.62 -1.07 -7.27
CA PRO A 94 -11.04 -1.87 -8.34
C PRO A 94 -9.52 -1.70 -8.43
N SER A 95 -8.80 -2.83 -8.39
CA SER A 95 -7.33 -2.83 -8.37
C SER A 95 -6.70 -2.25 -9.64
N ASN A 96 -7.34 -2.38 -10.80
CA ASN A 96 -6.83 -1.79 -12.04
C ASN A 96 -6.84 -0.25 -12.00
N ILE A 97 -7.78 0.37 -11.28
CA ILE A 97 -7.78 1.84 -11.10
C ILE A 97 -6.66 2.24 -10.13
N LEU A 98 -6.42 1.47 -9.07
CA LEU A 98 -5.28 1.70 -8.18
C LEU A 98 -3.95 1.65 -8.95
N VAL A 99 -3.74 0.59 -9.75
CA VAL A 99 -2.53 0.44 -10.56
C VAL A 99 -2.38 1.60 -11.56
N ASP A 100 -3.45 1.98 -12.27
CA ASP A 100 -3.43 3.12 -13.20
C ASP A 100 -3.10 4.44 -12.48
N ALA A 101 -3.67 4.68 -11.30
CA ALA A 101 -3.41 5.88 -10.52
C ALA A 101 -1.96 5.98 -10.07
N CYS A 102 -1.38 4.89 -9.56
CA CYS A 102 0.00 4.87 -9.09
C CYS A 102 1.02 5.09 -10.22
N GLY A 103 0.70 4.67 -11.45
CA GLY A 103 1.57 4.87 -12.63
C GLY A 103 1.58 6.31 -13.17
N ARG A 104 0.72 7.21 -12.68
CA ARG A 104 0.59 8.59 -13.16
C ARG A 104 1.47 9.56 -12.36
N GLN A 105 2.67 9.79 -12.85
CA GLN A 105 3.68 10.67 -12.23
C GLN A 105 3.42 12.18 -12.40
N ASP A 106 2.30 12.56 -12.99
CA ASP A 106 1.88 13.95 -13.23
C ASP A 106 0.83 14.45 -12.22
N TYR A 107 0.72 13.78 -11.06
CA TYR A 107 -0.31 14.00 -10.03
C TYR A 107 -1.76 13.73 -10.49
N SER A 108 -2.00 13.33 -11.74
CA SER A 108 -3.36 13.07 -12.22
C SER A 108 -3.98 11.83 -11.57
N GLY A 109 -3.16 10.89 -11.08
CA GLY A 109 -3.60 9.69 -10.35
C GLY A 109 -4.41 10.00 -9.10
N LYS A 110 -4.11 11.11 -8.41
CA LYS A 110 -4.83 11.54 -7.20
C LYS A 110 -6.34 11.71 -7.42
N LYS A 111 -6.74 12.15 -8.63
CA LYS A 111 -8.16 12.36 -8.98
C LYS A 111 -8.95 11.06 -9.18
N LEU A 112 -8.25 9.93 -9.32
CA LEU A 112 -8.87 8.62 -9.55
C LEU A 112 -9.21 7.88 -8.25
N ILE A 113 -8.59 8.27 -7.13
CA ILE A 113 -8.70 7.57 -5.86
C ILE A 113 -9.51 8.43 -4.88
N PRO A 114 -10.74 8.03 -4.52
CA PRO A 114 -11.55 8.74 -3.54
C PRO A 114 -11.10 8.35 -2.12
N VAL A 115 -9.89 8.76 -1.72
CA VAL A 115 -9.21 8.33 -0.49
C VAL A 115 -10.09 8.43 0.76
N ASP A 116 -10.75 9.57 0.97
CA ASP A 116 -11.64 9.79 2.13
C ASP A 116 -12.80 8.79 2.18
N GLU A 117 -13.43 8.51 1.03
CA GLU A 117 -14.53 7.54 0.96
C GLU A 117 -14.05 6.12 1.21
N LEU A 118 -12.87 5.77 0.71
CA LEU A 118 -12.27 4.45 0.93
C LEU A 118 -11.92 4.25 2.41
N TYR A 119 -11.37 5.27 3.06
CA TYR A 119 -11.12 5.25 4.50
C TYR A 119 -12.39 4.95 5.29
N LEU A 120 -13.49 5.65 5.01
CA LEU A 120 -14.77 5.46 5.69
C LEU A 120 -15.32 4.03 5.48
N LYS A 121 -15.29 3.52 4.23
CA LYS A 121 -15.75 2.16 3.91
C LYS A 121 -14.91 1.09 4.61
N VAL A 122 -13.60 1.29 4.68
CA VAL A 122 -12.70 0.36 5.40
C VAL A 122 -12.99 0.40 6.89
N LYS A 123 -13.15 1.58 7.49
CA LYS A 123 -13.48 1.72 8.92
C LYS A 123 -14.83 1.09 9.27
N GLU A 124 -15.82 1.21 8.40
CA GLU A 124 -17.12 0.54 8.57
C GLU A 124 -16.97 -0.99 8.55
N ARG A 125 -16.17 -1.53 7.63
CA ARG A 125 -15.97 -2.98 7.48
C ARG A 125 -15.03 -3.58 8.53
N LEU A 126 -14.02 -2.83 8.94
CA LEU A 126 -12.99 -3.20 9.91
C LEU A 126 -12.99 -2.16 11.04
N PRO A 127 -13.87 -2.30 12.05
CA PRO A 127 -14.05 -1.28 13.08
C PRO A 127 -12.78 -0.95 13.87
N ARG A 128 -11.85 -1.92 13.98
CA ARG A 128 -10.56 -1.79 14.67
C ARG A 128 -9.50 -1.07 13.84
N PHE A 129 -9.73 -0.83 12.55
CA PHE A 129 -8.80 -0.12 11.68
C PHE A 129 -8.64 1.34 12.14
N ASN A 130 -7.42 1.81 12.39
CA ASN A 130 -7.12 3.14 12.92
C ASN A 130 -7.95 3.48 14.17
N GLU A 131 -8.09 2.52 15.09
CA GLU A 131 -8.70 2.76 16.39
C GLU A 131 -7.72 3.56 17.27
N GLN A 132 -8.14 4.74 17.71
CA GLN A 132 -7.35 5.53 18.67
C GLN A 132 -7.32 4.76 20.00
N LYS A 133 -6.11 4.45 20.48
CA LYS A 133 -5.90 3.89 21.81
C LYS A 133 -6.03 4.96 22.89
#